data_AF-A0A7U9MXS3-F1
#
_entry.id   AF-A0A7U9MXS3-F1
#
_cell.length_a   1.000
_cell.length_b   1.000
_cell.length_c   1.000
_cell.angle_alpha   90.00
_cell.angle_beta   90.00
_cell.angle_gamma   90.00
#
_symmetry.space_group_name_H-M   'P 1'
#
loop_
_entity.id
_entity.type
_entity.pdbx_description
1 polymer ?
#
loop_
_entity_poly.entity_id
_entity_poly.type
_entity_poly.pdbx_seq_one_letter_code
_entity_poly.pdbx_strand_id
1 'polypeptide(L)'
;MVELNRGIKRIVSYLLCLCLAAGFWGCGWVGELEENSASGDLGQLQAGGDGVSGQDMFKLLPEAELDYQVPEQYPGIWVSLGGYDSKGSKEVYFCGRSLPETFRIMDTATGQCVYTGRLEEASYNEDTGEYNSYGDFSDFVDVGEYYIDCDIIGKSYSFALQEGRLQEQFRQAMARLQQQGQELSPGIEAVRDMLQQIIWVLLSYELYPDVYEDGDGNQIPDVLEYMTEAVRVIVGRQESAEPDELTYELAAALSKYSHSYQKYDSKYATDIIQLAAGLWQQAEKARAGRDGITGEQARLMAAAELYRATGQQKYAAVLEASEGGLMQKAQEEAFGRYDYLAAVTYIATKQRVDVELCNRLIRVVMNRAEEIAAGIPRLAYREVNQGKAAIDELMWDMALLSVVDYVITNYEYGHIIESQYYFLWGRNAKSYCFWEQDISQNPAWTACYLMMLSEMRTHG
;
A
#
# COMPACT_ATOMS: atom_id res chain seq x y z
N MET A 1 25.75 -0.93 -21.32
CA MET A 1 25.80 0.07 -20.23
C MET A 1 25.65 1.54 -20.66
N VAL A 2 25.75 1.92 -21.96
CA VAL A 2 25.65 3.34 -22.40
C VAL A 2 24.28 3.73 -23.01
N GLU A 3 23.42 2.77 -23.37
CA GLU A 3 22.13 3.09 -24.04
C GLU A 3 20.91 3.17 -23.12
N LEU A 4 20.95 2.62 -21.91
CA LEU A 4 19.84 2.69 -20.95
C LEU A 4 19.68 4.09 -20.33
N ASN A 5 20.74 4.90 -20.35
CA ASN A 5 20.84 6.18 -19.64
C ASN A 5 20.39 7.40 -20.48
N ARG A 6 19.83 7.19 -21.70
CA ARG A 6 19.34 8.28 -22.57
C ARG A 6 17.84 8.54 -22.45
N GLY A 7 17.04 7.55 -22.05
CA GLY A 7 15.58 7.72 -21.88
C GLY A 7 15.25 8.59 -20.66
N ILE A 8 15.86 8.28 -19.52
CA ILE A 8 15.61 8.94 -18.22
C ILE A 8 16.08 10.40 -18.22
N LYS A 9 17.20 10.71 -18.88
CA LYS A 9 17.71 12.09 -18.98
C LYS A 9 16.80 13.05 -19.76
N ARG A 10 15.91 12.55 -20.63
CA ARG A 10 14.93 13.42 -21.30
C ARG A 10 13.81 13.86 -20.35
N ILE A 11 13.45 13.04 -19.37
CA ILE A 11 12.40 13.34 -18.38
C ILE A 11 12.91 14.36 -17.36
N VAL A 12 14.14 14.19 -16.88
CA VAL A 12 14.79 15.12 -15.92
C VAL A 12 15.01 16.51 -16.52
N SER A 13 15.22 16.61 -17.84
CA SER A 13 15.53 17.91 -18.47
C SER A 13 14.32 18.83 -18.69
N TYR A 14 13.08 18.35 -18.52
CA TYR A 14 11.88 19.17 -18.69
C TYR A 14 11.25 19.64 -17.36
N LEU A 15 11.63 19.06 -16.21
CA LEU A 15 11.08 19.41 -14.89
C LEU A 15 11.82 20.56 -14.18
N LEU A 16 12.99 20.97 -14.67
CA LEU A 16 13.84 21.98 -14.03
C LEU A 16 13.42 23.45 -14.25
N CYS A 17 12.24 23.71 -14.82
CA CYS A 17 11.79 25.06 -15.20
C CYS A 17 10.53 25.59 -14.47
N LEU A 18 10.01 24.92 -13.43
CA LEU A 18 8.72 25.32 -12.84
C LEU A 18 8.67 25.31 -11.30
N CYS A 19 9.78 25.62 -10.63
CA CYS A 19 9.79 25.84 -9.18
C CYS A 19 10.26 27.25 -8.82
N LEU A 20 9.42 28.28 -9.05
CA LEU A 20 9.53 29.58 -8.40
C LEU A 20 8.17 30.29 -8.35
N ALA A 21 7.43 30.10 -7.25
CA ALA A 21 6.62 31.15 -6.60
C ALA A 21 6.06 30.62 -5.26
N ALA A 22 6.66 31.04 -4.16
CA ALA A 22 6.15 30.88 -2.80
C ALA A 22 5.12 31.97 -2.45
N GLY A 23 4.25 31.72 -1.46
CA GLY A 23 3.76 32.77 -0.56
C GLY A 23 2.31 32.68 -0.03
N PHE A 24 2.12 32.02 1.11
CA PHE A 24 1.61 32.52 2.41
C PHE A 24 0.29 33.34 2.60
N TRP A 25 -0.35 33.04 3.76
CA TRP A 25 -1.42 33.73 4.58
C TRP A 25 -2.84 33.13 4.44
N GLY A 26 -3.65 32.87 5.47
CA GLY A 26 -3.61 33.13 6.92
C GLY A 26 -5.02 33.47 7.46
N CYS A 27 -5.51 32.67 8.45
CA CYS A 27 -6.52 32.92 9.51
C CYS A 27 -7.96 33.44 9.25
N GLY A 28 -8.95 32.63 9.68
CA GLY A 28 -9.81 32.91 10.86
C GLY A 28 -11.26 33.39 10.66
N TRP A 29 -12.26 32.68 11.24
CA TRP A 29 -13.23 33.22 12.23
C TRP A 29 -14.25 32.18 12.77
N VAL A 30 -14.81 32.53 13.93
CA VAL A 30 -15.60 31.75 14.92
C VAL A 30 -17.12 32.04 14.80
N GLY A 31 -17.96 31.09 15.23
CA GLY A 31 -19.32 31.32 15.77
C GLY A 31 -19.99 29.97 16.05
N GLU A 32 -20.32 29.53 17.27
CA GLU A 32 -21.17 30.03 18.38
C GLU A 32 -22.29 28.98 18.60
N LEU A 33 -22.61 28.74 19.88
CA LEU A 33 -23.37 27.62 20.43
C LEU A 33 -24.88 27.73 20.21
N GLU A 34 -25.57 26.58 20.08
CA GLU A 34 -26.98 26.45 20.45
C GLU A 34 -27.22 25.23 21.35
N GLU A 35 -27.77 25.51 22.54
CA GLU A 35 -28.39 24.55 23.44
C GLU A 35 -29.65 23.96 22.80
N ASN A 36 -29.91 22.67 23.04
CA ASN A 36 -31.30 22.21 23.05
C ASN A 36 -31.55 21.11 24.08
N SER A 37 -32.47 21.43 24.98
CA SER A 37 -33.08 20.60 26.00
C SER A 37 -33.98 19.52 25.39
N ALA A 38 -34.01 18.32 25.98
CA ALA A 38 -35.21 17.49 25.98
C ALA A 38 -35.26 16.54 27.19
N SER A 39 -36.43 16.58 27.82
CA SER A 39 -36.90 15.96 29.05
C SER A 39 -37.37 14.50 28.91
N GLY A 40 -37.48 13.83 30.06
CA GLY A 40 -38.39 12.69 30.32
C GLY A 40 -37.66 11.50 30.95
N ASP A 41 -38.12 10.81 31.98
CA ASP A 41 -39.36 10.86 32.76
C ASP A 41 -39.09 10.02 34.03
N LEU A 42 -39.55 10.48 35.20
CA LEU A 42 -39.27 9.87 36.51
C LEU A 42 -40.57 9.31 37.09
N GLY A 43 -40.81 8.02 36.85
CA GLY A 43 -41.95 7.28 37.38
C GLY A 43 -41.79 6.96 38.87
N GLN A 44 -42.70 7.49 39.67
CA GLN A 44 -42.90 7.24 41.10
C GLN A 44 -43.21 5.76 41.41
N LEU A 45 -42.73 5.26 42.55
CA LEU A 45 -43.38 4.15 43.26
C LEU A 45 -43.50 4.46 44.76
N GLN A 46 -44.75 4.43 45.21
CA GLN A 46 -45.21 4.60 46.59
C GLN A 46 -44.87 3.41 47.48
N ALA A 47 -44.69 3.72 48.77
CA ALA A 47 -44.53 2.77 49.85
C ALA A 47 -45.85 2.06 50.23
N GLY A 48 -45.74 0.78 50.57
CA GLY A 48 -46.75 0.01 51.30
C GLY A 48 -46.04 -1.08 52.12
N GLY A 49 -46.18 -1.03 53.45
CA GLY A 49 -45.53 -1.94 54.39
C GLY A 49 -46.28 -3.26 54.61
N ASP A 50 -45.56 -4.29 55.06
CA ASP A 50 -45.70 -4.95 56.36
C ASP A 50 -45.11 -6.37 56.33
N GLY A 51 -44.53 -6.79 57.47
CA GLY A 51 -44.43 -8.20 57.84
C GLY A 51 -43.06 -8.86 57.66
N VAL A 52 -42.22 -8.77 58.70
CA VAL A 52 -41.10 -9.70 58.91
C VAL A 52 -41.61 -10.91 59.71
N SER A 53 -41.49 -12.11 59.16
CA SER A 53 -41.41 -13.35 59.93
C SER A 53 -40.22 -14.15 59.45
N GLY A 54 -39.30 -14.48 60.36
CA GLY A 54 -38.05 -15.16 60.06
C GLY A 54 -38.23 -16.62 59.67
N GLN A 55 -37.47 -17.01 58.64
CA GLN A 55 -36.78 -18.28 58.39
C GLN A 55 -36.58 -18.36 56.87
N ASP A 56 -35.47 -17.82 56.38
CA ASP A 56 -34.84 -18.17 55.09
C ASP A 56 -33.62 -17.26 54.88
N MET A 57 -32.58 -17.50 55.68
CA MET A 57 -31.32 -16.76 55.58
C MET A 57 -30.24 -17.71 55.06
N PHE A 58 -30.29 -17.99 53.75
CA PHE A 58 -29.15 -18.20 52.84
C PHE A 58 -29.69 -18.53 51.44
N LYS A 59 -30.33 -17.55 50.78
CA LYS A 59 -30.47 -17.61 49.32
C LYS A 59 -29.11 -17.20 48.76
N LEU A 60 -28.35 -18.16 48.25
CA LEU A 60 -27.25 -17.89 47.33
C LEU A 60 -27.79 -16.91 46.30
N LEU A 61 -27.20 -15.72 46.23
CA LEU A 61 -27.48 -14.78 45.16
C LEU A 61 -27.31 -15.54 43.83
N PRO A 62 -28.23 -15.41 42.86
CA PRO A 62 -28.00 -15.99 41.55
C PRO A 62 -26.62 -15.51 41.07
N GLU A 63 -25.82 -16.43 40.53
CA GLU A 63 -24.53 -16.09 39.92
C GLU A 63 -24.78 -14.93 38.97
N ALA A 64 -24.33 -13.73 39.37
CA ALA A 64 -24.41 -12.59 38.50
C ALA A 64 -23.47 -12.90 37.35
N GLU A 65 -24.02 -13.17 36.17
CA GLU A 65 -23.28 -13.12 34.92
C GLU A 65 -22.82 -11.66 34.76
N LEU A 66 -21.64 -11.38 35.33
CA LEU A 66 -20.94 -10.13 35.14
C LEU A 66 -20.45 -10.12 33.70
N ASP A 67 -21.26 -9.57 32.79
CA ASP A 67 -20.81 -9.18 31.45
C ASP A 67 -19.98 -7.89 31.60
N TYR A 68 -18.76 -8.04 32.12
CA TYR A 68 -17.79 -6.96 32.16
C TYR A 68 -16.96 -7.02 30.88
N GLN A 69 -17.14 -6.03 30.01
CA GLN A 69 -16.22 -5.81 28.91
C GLN A 69 -14.93 -5.25 29.51
N VAL A 70 -13.85 -6.04 29.49
CA VAL A 70 -12.50 -5.54 29.78
C VAL A 70 -12.15 -4.53 28.70
N PRO A 71 -11.87 -3.26 29.03
CA PRO A 71 -11.41 -2.31 28.03
C PRO A 71 -10.09 -2.80 27.44
N GLU A 72 -9.99 -2.87 26.11
CA GLU A 72 -8.71 -3.10 25.44
C GLU A 72 -7.77 -1.93 25.77
N GLN A 73 -6.64 -2.23 26.38
CA GLN A 73 -5.60 -1.23 26.68
C GLN A 73 -4.42 -1.45 25.74
N TYR A 74 -4.11 -0.43 24.97
CA TYR A 74 -2.96 -0.40 24.07
C TYR A 74 -1.88 0.52 24.64
N PRO A 75 -0.58 0.21 24.46
CA PRO A 75 0.49 1.12 24.85
C PRO A 75 0.38 2.47 24.16
N GLY A 76 0.62 3.57 24.88
CA GLY A 76 0.77 4.91 24.32
C GLY A 76 2.13 5.14 23.63
N ILE A 77 2.92 4.09 23.43
CA ILE A 77 4.23 4.13 22.77
C ILE A 77 4.19 3.15 21.61
N TRP A 78 4.25 3.67 20.39
CA TRP A 78 4.06 2.91 19.17
C TRP A 78 5.38 2.68 18.46
N VAL A 79 5.69 1.41 18.26
CA VAL A 79 6.93 0.92 17.67
C VAL A 79 6.58 -0.06 16.55
N SER A 80 7.53 -0.30 15.66
CA SER A 80 7.42 -1.38 14.69
C SER A 80 7.52 -2.74 15.41
N LEU A 81 6.43 -3.52 15.41
CA LEU A 81 6.44 -4.92 15.85
C LEU A 81 7.27 -5.79 14.91
N GLY A 82 7.38 -5.35 13.65
CA GLY A 82 8.31 -5.88 12.67
C GLY A 82 9.77 -5.51 12.94
N GLY A 83 10.10 -4.80 14.02
CA GLY A 83 11.47 -4.37 14.29
C GLY A 83 11.98 -3.29 13.32
N TYR A 84 13.27 -3.01 13.44
CA TYR A 84 13.98 -1.97 12.70
C TYR A 84 15.30 -2.48 12.15
N ASP A 85 15.75 -1.89 11.02
CA ASP A 85 17.13 -2.09 10.59
C ASP A 85 18.08 -1.32 11.51
N SER A 86 19.13 -2.00 11.97
CA SER A 86 20.16 -1.44 12.85
C SER A 86 20.72 -0.12 12.29
N LYS A 87 20.96 -0.01 10.99
CA LYS A 87 21.55 1.19 10.35
C LYS A 87 20.54 2.07 9.62
N GLY A 88 19.25 1.69 9.61
CA GLY A 88 18.17 2.45 8.98
C GLY A 88 17.64 3.60 9.84
N SER A 89 16.70 4.36 9.28
CA SER A 89 15.94 5.37 10.02
C SER A 89 14.99 4.70 11.03
N LYS A 90 14.91 5.25 12.23
CA LYS A 90 14.19 4.64 13.36
C LYS A 90 13.47 5.71 14.16
N GLU A 91 12.13 5.69 14.06
CA GLU A 91 11.27 6.56 14.86
C GLU A 91 10.27 5.77 15.69
N VAL A 92 9.98 6.32 16.87
CA VAL A 92 8.93 5.89 17.80
C VAL A 92 7.92 7.02 17.96
N TYR A 93 6.64 6.67 18.11
CA TYR A 93 5.57 7.63 18.34
C TYR A 93 5.02 7.50 19.76
N PHE A 94 4.67 8.63 20.36
CA PHE A 94 4.15 8.75 21.71
C PHE A 94 2.80 9.44 21.68
N CYS A 95 1.84 8.89 22.43
CA CYS A 95 0.50 9.42 22.59
C CYS A 95 0.11 9.38 24.07
N GLY A 96 -0.38 10.49 24.59
CA GLY A 96 -0.91 10.55 25.94
C GLY A 96 -1.28 11.94 26.41
N ARG A 97 -1.96 12.03 27.55
CA ARG A 97 -2.42 13.30 28.15
C ARG A 97 -1.28 14.23 28.59
N SER A 98 -0.10 13.68 28.83
CA SER A 98 1.13 14.41 29.16
C SER A 98 2.30 13.60 28.62
N LEU A 99 3.26 14.28 27.99
CA LEU A 99 4.46 13.67 27.43
C LEU A 99 5.70 14.19 28.19
N PRO A 100 6.65 13.32 28.57
CA PRO A 100 7.92 13.76 29.12
C PRO A 100 8.84 14.30 28.01
N GLU A 101 10.01 14.83 28.38
CA GLU A 101 11.02 15.31 27.42
C GLU A 101 11.89 14.19 26.83
N THR A 102 11.99 13.05 27.51
CA THR A 102 12.93 11.96 27.16
C THR A 102 12.28 10.59 27.24
N PHE A 103 12.78 9.66 26.43
CA PHE A 103 12.45 8.23 26.49
C PHE A 103 13.73 7.39 26.63
N ARG A 104 13.60 6.17 27.15
CA ARG A 104 14.72 5.23 27.34
C ARG A 104 14.49 3.97 26.53
N ILE A 105 15.53 3.47 25.88
CA ILE A 105 15.52 2.13 25.29
C ILE A 105 16.14 1.18 26.31
N MET A 106 15.41 0.13 26.61
CA MET A 106 15.75 -0.87 27.61
C MET A 106 16.05 -2.19 26.92
N ASP A 107 17.18 -2.80 27.25
CA ASP A 107 17.51 -4.15 26.82
C ASP A 107 16.57 -5.16 27.51
N THR A 108 15.92 -6.02 26.72
CA THR A 108 14.88 -6.93 27.22
C THR A 108 15.46 -8.03 28.11
N ALA A 109 16.71 -8.45 27.88
CA ALA A 109 17.35 -9.54 28.60
C ALA A 109 17.92 -9.10 29.96
N THR A 110 18.51 -7.90 30.01
CA THR A 110 19.20 -7.36 31.20
C THR A 110 18.34 -6.37 31.99
N GLY A 111 17.34 -5.78 31.35
CA GLY A 111 16.53 -4.69 31.92
C GLY A 111 17.32 -3.39 32.09
N GLN A 112 18.49 -3.25 31.45
CA GLN A 112 19.32 -2.06 31.54
C GLN A 112 18.94 -1.02 30.48
N CYS A 113 19.06 0.25 30.85
CA CYS A 113 18.91 1.36 29.90
C CYS A 113 20.17 1.41 29.03
N VAL A 114 20.00 1.22 27.72
CA VAL A 114 21.09 1.20 26.73
C VAL A 114 21.13 2.47 25.88
N TYR A 115 20.03 3.22 25.80
CA TYR A 115 19.96 4.48 25.07
C TYR A 115 18.93 5.42 25.72
N THR A 116 19.13 6.73 25.57
CA THR A 116 18.18 7.76 26.02
C THR A 116 18.01 8.78 24.91
N GLY A 117 16.79 8.88 24.40
CA GLY A 117 16.40 9.83 23.34
C GLY A 117 15.55 10.97 23.89
N ARG A 118 15.30 11.97 23.05
CA ARG A 118 14.42 13.10 23.33
C ARG A 118 13.19 13.05 22.45
N LEU A 119 12.07 13.50 22.99
CA LEU A 119 10.84 13.68 22.24
C LEU A 119 10.92 15.01 21.50
N GLU A 120 10.43 15.03 20.27
CA GLU A 120 10.26 16.24 19.47
C GLU A 120 9.06 17.05 19.95
N GLU A 121 8.86 18.24 19.35
CA GLU A 121 7.78 19.15 19.75
C GLU A 121 6.41 18.48 19.67
N ALA A 122 5.73 18.42 20.82
CA ALA A 122 4.43 17.78 20.94
C ALA A 122 3.34 18.64 20.26
N SER A 123 2.49 17.99 19.47
CA SER A 123 1.26 18.59 18.96
C SER A 123 0.06 18.10 19.75
N TYR A 124 -0.84 19.00 20.13
CA TYR A 124 -2.12 18.61 20.70
C TYR A 124 -3.08 18.15 19.60
N ASN A 125 -3.76 17.01 19.81
CA ASN A 125 -4.80 16.52 18.94
C ASN A 125 -6.17 16.75 19.60
N GLU A 126 -6.99 17.61 18.98
CA GLU A 126 -8.31 17.98 19.49
C GLU A 126 -9.30 16.80 19.45
N ASP A 127 -9.18 15.90 18.47
CA ASP A 127 -10.09 14.76 18.29
C ASP A 127 -9.90 13.70 19.37
N THR A 128 -8.65 13.45 19.78
CA THR A 128 -8.34 12.47 20.84
C THR A 128 -8.23 13.09 22.23
N GLY A 129 -8.04 14.41 22.32
CA GLY A 129 -7.78 15.11 23.58
C GLY A 129 -6.41 14.80 24.19
N GLU A 130 -5.46 14.34 23.37
CA GLU A 130 -4.13 13.90 23.79
C GLU A 130 -3.00 14.63 23.05
N TYR A 131 -1.79 14.58 23.61
CA TYR A 131 -0.59 15.07 22.97
C TYR A 131 0.11 13.96 22.20
N ASN A 132 0.60 14.33 21.03
CA ASN A 132 1.26 13.49 20.07
C ASN A 132 2.68 14.00 19.83
N SER A 133 3.68 13.16 20.03
CA SER A 133 5.08 13.45 19.72
C SER A 133 5.75 12.21 19.13
N TYR A 134 6.93 12.39 18.56
CA TYR A 134 7.78 11.30 18.09
C TYR A 134 9.20 11.50 18.58
N GLY A 135 10.00 10.44 18.50
CA GLY A 135 11.42 10.49 18.82
C GLY A 135 12.22 9.70 17.80
N ASP A 136 13.35 10.24 17.38
CA ASP A 136 14.33 9.55 16.55
C ASP A 136 15.36 8.84 17.46
N PHE A 137 15.68 7.61 17.10
CA PHE A 137 16.76 6.84 17.71
C PHE A 137 17.62 6.15 16.65
N SER A 138 17.74 6.78 15.49
CA SER A 138 18.50 6.30 14.33
C SER A 138 19.97 6.08 14.65
N ASP A 139 20.54 6.88 15.57
CA ASP A 139 21.92 6.77 16.06
C ASP A 139 22.20 5.50 16.89
N PHE A 140 21.15 4.84 17.41
CA PHE A 140 21.30 3.60 18.17
C PHE A 140 21.34 2.40 17.22
N VAL A 141 22.50 1.75 17.09
CA VAL A 141 22.73 0.70 16.08
C VAL A 141 22.98 -0.69 16.66
N ASP A 142 23.00 -0.83 17.99
CA ASP A 142 23.31 -2.11 18.62
C ASP A 142 22.19 -3.13 18.36
N VAL A 143 22.55 -4.26 17.77
CA VAL A 143 21.63 -5.36 17.43
C VAL A 143 21.19 -6.08 18.70
N GLY A 144 19.88 -6.31 18.83
CA GLY A 144 19.29 -6.94 20.02
C GLY A 144 17.77 -6.81 20.10
N GLU A 145 17.22 -7.19 21.25
CA GLU A 145 15.79 -7.12 21.55
C GLU A 145 15.53 -6.07 22.64
N TYR A 146 14.70 -5.09 22.34
CA TYR A 146 14.52 -3.90 23.17
C TYR A 146 13.05 -3.58 23.40
N TYR A 147 12.78 -2.74 24.40
CA TYR A 147 11.51 -2.03 24.52
C TYR A 147 11.78 -0.59 24.96
N ILE A 148 10.86 0.31 24.66
CA ILE A 148 10.94 1.70 25.10
C ILE A 148 10.19 1.85 26.41
N ASP A 149 10.85 2.51 27.36
CA ASP A 149 10.29 2.92 28.64
C ASP A 149 10.27 4.45 28.70
N CYS A 150 9.08 5.00 28.91
CA CYS A 150 8.84 6.43 28.94
C CYS A 150 8.11 6.76 30.24
N ASP A 151 8.67 7.69 31.00
CA ASP A 151 8.03 8.14 32.23
C ASP A 151 6.62 8.65 31.91
N ILE A 152 5.66 8.44 32.82
CA ILE A 152 4.23 8.80 32.67
C ILE A 152 3.44 7.87 31.73
N ILE A 153 3.98 7.53 30.54
CA ILE A 153 3.26 6.75 29.53
C ILE A 153 3.36 5.24 29.80
N GLY A 154 4.52 4.76 30.23
CA GLY A 154 4.79 3.35 30.49
C GLY A 154 5.73 2.72 29.46
N LYS A 155 5.41 1.50 29.03
CA LYS A 155 6.30 0.66 28.19
C LYS A 155 5.68 0.39 26.82
N SER A 156 6.50 0.37 25.79
CA SER A 156 6.12 -0.16 24.46
C SER A 156 6.07 -1.69 24.47
N TYR A 157 5.56 -2.26 23.36
CA TYR A 157 5.90 -3.63 23.01
C TYR A 157 7.40 -3.78 22.73
N SER A 158 7.90 -5.01 22.85
CA SER A 158 9.27 -5.33 22.48
C SER A 158 9.44 -5.32 20.96
N PHE A 159 10.63 -4.94 20.50
CA PHE A 159 11.01 -4.91 19.10
C PHE A 159 12.50 -5.27 18.93
N ALA A 160 12.82 -5.80 17.75
CA ALA A 160 14.18 -6.18 17.39
C ALA A 160 14.89 -5.08 16.59
N LEU A 161 16.18 -4.86 16.88
CA LEU A 161 17.12 -4.21 15.97
C LEU A 161 18.01 -5.27 15.34
N GLN A 162 18.04 -5.35 14.01
CA GLN A 162 18.79 -6.37 13.27
C GLN A 162 19.42 -5.77 12.01
N GLU A 163 20.53 -6.34 11.52
CA GLU A 163 21.08 -5.96 10.21
C GLU A 163 20.27 -6.62 9.08
N GLY A 164 19.98 -5.86 8.01
CA GLY A 164 19.32 -6.41 6.82
C GLY A 164 17.84 -6.72 7.05
N ARG A 165 17.17 -6.00 7.96
CA ARG A 165 15.77 -6.29 8.32
C ARG A 165 14.83 -6.09 7.13
N LEU A 166 15.06 -5.03 6.36
CA LEU A 166 14.29 -4.74 5.17
C LEU A 166 14.46 -5.82 4.09
N GLN A 167 15.68 -6.37 3.94
CA GLN A 167 15.97 -7.47 3.02
C GLN A 167 15.28 -8.77 3.46
N GLU A 168 15.26 -9.06 4.76
CA GLU A 168 14.53 -10.20 5.32
C GLU A 168 13.02 -10.12 4.98
N GLN A 169 12.40 -8.97 5.23
CA GLN A 169 10.97 -8.79 4.93
C GLN A 169 10.67 -8.82 3.43
N PHE A 170 11.58 -8.32 2.59
CA PHE A 170 11.46 -8.46 1.15
C PHE A 170 11.43 -9.94 0.74
N ARG A 171 12.33 -10.76 1.29
CA ARG A 171 12.33 -12.21 1.03
C ARG A 171 11.06 -12.88 1.55
N GLN A 172 10.57 -12.48 2.72
CA GLN A 172 9.31 -12.99 3.28
C GLN A 172 8.12 -12.66 2.37
N ALA A 173 8.05 -11.44 1.83
CA ALA A 173 7.02 -11.06 0.88
C ALA A 173 7.10 -11.87 -0.41
N MET A 174 8.30 -12.06 -0.97
CA MET A 174 8.54 -12.92 -2.13
C MET A 174 8.09 -14.37 -1.89
N ALA A 175 8.49 -14.96 -0.76
CA ALA A 175 8.10 -16.32 -0.39
C ALA A 175 6.58 -16.44 -0.22
N ARG A 176 5.94 -15.42 0.35
CA ARG A 176 4.49 -15.42 0.53
C ARG A 176 3.75 -15.34 -0.79
N LEU A 177 4.19 -14.49 -1.72
CA LEU A 177 3.64 -14.43 -3.08
C LEU A 177 3.75 -15.81 -3.75
N GLN A 178 4.91 -16.46 -3.64
CA GLN A 178 5.13 -17.80 -4.20
C GLN A 178 4.13 -18.83 -3.66
N GLN A 179 3.92 -18.85 -2.34
CA GLN A 179 2.96 -19.74 -1.70
C GLN A 179 1.52 -19.45 -2.15
N GLN A 180 1.11 -18.18 -2.17
CA GLN A 180 -0.21 -17.76 -2.65
C GLN A 180 -0.46 -18.15 -4.11
N GLY A 181 0.59 -18.12 -4.94
CA GLY A 181 0.54 -18.57 -6.33
C GLY A 181 0.33 -20.08 -6.50
N GLN A 182 0.56 -20.88 -5.45
CA GLN A 182 0.28 -22.33 -5.44
C GLN A 182 -1.09 -22.64 -4.81
N GLU A 183 -1.49 -21.86 -3.80
CA GLU A 183 -2.76 -21.99 -3.07
C GLU A 183 -3.92 -21.28 -3.81
N LEU A 184 -4.22 -21.68 -5.05
CA LEU A 184 -5.31 -21.00 -5.76
C LEU A 184 -6.69 -21.43 -5.26
N SER A 185 -7.37 -20.49 -4.61
CA SER A 185 -8.81 -20.52 -4.43
C SER A 185 -9.56 -20.55 -5.79
N PRO A 186 -10.72 -21.22 -5.87
CA PRO A 186 -11.60 -21.12 -7.02
C PRO A 186 -12.30 -19.75 -7.04
N GLY A 187 -12.63 -19.24 -8.23
CA GLY A 187 -13.43 -18.02 -8.41
C GLY A 187 -12.72 -16.91 -9.19
N ILE A 188 -13.53 -15.95 -9.66
CA ILE A 188 -13.06 -14.84 -10.50
C ILE A 188 -12.18 -13.85 -9.72
N GLU A 189 -12.47 -13.62 -8.45
CA GLU A 189 -11.69 -12.73 -7.58
C GLU A 189 -10.27 -13.25 -7.37
N ALA A 190 -10.11 -14.56 -7.11
CA ALA A 190 -8.79 -15.17 -6.97
C ALA A 190 -7.95 -15.06 -8.27
N VAL A 191 -8.59 -15.13 -9.44
CA VAL A 191 -7.91 -14.90 -10.72
C VAL A 191 -7.52 -13.43 -10.87
N ARG A 192 -8.41 -12.50 -10.53
CA ARG A 192 -8.14 -11.06 -10.55
C ARG A 192 -6.97 -10.69 -9.62
N ASP A 193 -6.94 -11.22 -8.40
CA ASP A 193 -5.85 -10.99 -7.44
C ASP A 193 -4.50 -11.47 -8.00
N MET A 194 -4.48 -12.64 -8.67
CA MET A 194 -3.27 -13.15 -9.30
C MET A 194 -2.84 -12.32 -10.52
N LEU A 195 -3.78 -11.82 -11.32
CA LEU A 195 -3.48 -10.92 -12.43
C LEU A 195 -2.87 -9.62 -11.91
N GLN A 196 -3.43 -9.04 -10.84
CA GLN A 196 -2.89 -7.85 -10.19
C GLN A 196 -1.51 -8.11 -9.60
N GLN A 197 -1.31 -9.27 -8.96
CA GLN A 197 -0.01 -9.71 -8.49
C GLN A 197 1.02 -9.74 -9.62
N ILE A 198 0.70 -10.37 -10.75
CA ILE A 198 1.60 -10.41 -11.92
C ILE A 198 1.93 -8.99 -12.39
N ILE A 199 0.91 -8.12 -12.49
CA ILE A 199 1.09 -6.75 -12.96
C ILE A 199 2.03 -5.96 -12.04
N TRP A 200 1.81 -5.99 -10.73
CA TRP A 200 2.59 -5.22 -9.76
C TRP A 200 3.99 -5.78 -9.55
N VAL A 201 4.15 -7.10 -9.43
CA VAL A 201 5.46 -7.73 -9.28
C VAL A 201 6.33 -7.47 -10.50
N LEU A 202 5.78 -7.61 -11.72
CA LEU A 202 6.54 -7.32 -12.94
C LEU A 202 6.83 -5.83 -13.10
N LEU A 203 5.92 -4.93 -12.71
CA LEU A 203 6.22 -3.51 -12.69
C LEU A 203 7.35 -3.21 -11.70
N SER A 204 7.32 -3.83 -10.52
CA SER A 204 8.37 -3.67 -9.51
C SER A 204 9.72 -4.14 -10.03
N TYR A 205 9.76 -5.29 -10.72
CA TYR A 205 10.97 -5.77 -11.41
C TYR A 205 11.44 -4.83 -12.54
N GLU A 206 10.51 -4.23 -13.29
CA GLU A 206 10.84 -3.27 -14.35
C GLU A 206 11.50 -1.99 -13.81
N LEU A 207 11.04 -1.50 -12.65
CA LEU A 207 11.56 -0.28 -12.02
C LEU A 207 12.81 -0.55 -11.19
N TYR A 208 12.83 -1.66 -10.45
CA TYR A 208 13.85 -1.99 -9.47
C TYR A 208 14.52 -3.35 -9.76
N PRO A 209 15.10 -3.59 -10.96
CA PRO A 209 15.62 -4.91 -11.31
C PRO A 209 16.76 -5.39 -10.39
N ASP A 210 17.54 -4.47 -9.83
CA ASP A 210 18.74 -4.78 -9.03
C ASP A 210 18.41 -5.33 -7.63
N VAL A 211 17.17 -5.17 -7.14
CA VAL A 211 16.76 -5.71 -5.83
C VAL A 211 16.40 -7.20 -5.88
N TYR A 212 16.20 -7.74 -7.10
CA TYR A 212 15.80 -9.12 -7.35
C TYR A 212 17.00 -9.98 -7.70
N GLU A 213 17.24 -11.00 -6.89
CA GLU A 213 18.38 -11.90 -7.01
C GLU A 213 18.05 -13.10 -7.93
N ASP A 214 19.11 -13.68 -8.50
CA ASP A 214 19.12 -14.99 -9.17
C ASP A 214 19.83 -15.95 -8.20
N GLY A 215 19.02 -16.66 -7.40
CA GLY A 215 19.51 -17.46 -6.28
C GLY A 215 20.05 -18.82 -6.70
N ASP A 216 19.58 -19.36 -7.83
CA ASP A 216 19.99 -20.66 -8.35
C ASP A 216 21.11 -20.60 -9.41
N GLY A 217 21.42 -19.38 -9.89
CA GLY A 217 22.49 -19.10 -10.84
C GLY A 217 22.13 -19.48 -12.28
N ASN A 218 20.85 -19.63 -12.61
CA ASN A 218 20.38 -19.99 -13.95
C ASN A 218 20.34 -18.78 -14.92
N GLN A 219 20.75 -17.60 -14.46
CA GLN A 219 20.76 -16.30 -15.15
C GLN A 219 19.38 -15.66 -15.32
N ILE A 220 18.34 -16.21 -14.70
CA ILE A 220 16.99 -15.69 -14.65
C ILE A 220 16.70 -15.33 -13.18
N PRO A 221 16.34 -14.07 -12.88
CA PRO A 221 15.93 -13.71 -11.52
C PRO A 221 14.76 -14.57 -11.05
N ASP A 222 14.82 -15.07 -9.80
CA ASP A 222 13.85 -15.99 -9.22
C ASP A 222 12.41 -15.46 -9.32
N VAL A 223 12.25 -14.13 -9.24
CA VAL A 223 10.96 -13.45 -9.40
C VAL A 223 10.31 -13.74 -10.76
N LEU A 224 11.09 -13.84 -11.84
CA LEU A 224 10.56 -14.09 -13.17
C LEU A 224 10.20 -15.56 -13.39
N GLU A 225 10.89 -16.48 -12.73
CA GLU A 225 10.48 -17.89 -12.69
C GLU A 225 9.15 -18.03 -11.95
N TYR A 226 9.03 -17.37 -10.80
CA TYR A 226 7.77 -17.33 -10.07
C TYR A 226 6.63 -16.75 -10.92
N MET A 227 6.85 -15.64 -11.61
CA MET A 227 5.87 -15.07 -12.55
C MET A 227 5.56 -16.01 -13.72
N THR A 228 6.54 -16.80 -14.18
CA THR A 228 6.34 -17.79 -15.24
C THR A 228 5.37 -18.89 -14.78
N GLU A 229 5.52 -19.39 -13.55
CA GLU A 229 4.59 -20.36 -12.98
C GLU A 229 3.19 -19.78 -12.80
N ALA A 230 3.07 -18.55 -12.28
CA ALA A 230 1.78 -17.87 -12.16
C ALA A 230 1.08 -17.72 -13.53
N VAL A 231 1.83 -17.31 -14.56
CA VAL A 231 1.32 -17.19 -15.94
C VAL A 231 0.86 -18.54 -16.48
N ARG A 232 1.62 -19.63 -16.28
CA ARG A 232 1.23 -20.98 -16.70
C ARG A 232 -0.09 -21.42 -16.08
N VAL A 233 -0.26 -21.17 -14.78
CA VAL A 233 -1.50 -21.51 -14.07
C VAL A 233 -2.70 -20.75 -14.64
N ILE A 234 -2.57 -19.44 -14.87
CA ILE A 234 -3.65 -18.63 -15.43
C ILE A 234 -4.00 -19.06 -16.85
N VAL A 235 -3.01 -19.28 -17.71
CA VAL A 235 -3.24 -19.72 -19.09
C VAL A 235 -3.95 -21.08 -19.12
N GLY A 236 -3.54 -22.04 -18.29
CA GLY A 236 -4.22 -23.34 -18.19
C GLY A 236 -5.67 -23.24 -17.71
N ARG A 237 -5.99 -22.25 -16.86
CA ARG A 237 -7.38 -21.99 -16.43
C ARG A 237 -8.22 -21.33 -17.51
N GLN A 238 -7.64 -20.47 -18.33
CA GLN A 238 -8.34 -19.81 -19.44
C GLN A 238 -8.85 -20.82 -20.48
N GLU A 239 -8.16 -21.95 -20.66
CA GLU A 239 -8.64 -23.04 -21.51
C GLU A 239 -9.87 -23.77 -20.92
N SER A 240 -10.09 -23.65 -19.61
CA SER A 240 -11.07 -24.43 -18.84
C SER A 240 -12.30 -23.64 -18.36
N ALA A 241 -12.29 -22.30 -18.42
CA ALA A 241 -13.36 -21.44 -17.91
C ALA A 241 -13.62 -20.26 -18.85
N GLU A 242 -14.88 -19.85 -19.03
CA GLU A 242 -15.18 -18.45 -19.38
C GLU A 242 -15.33 -17.63 -18.09
N PRO A 243 -14.68 -16.46 -18.06
CA PRO A 243 -15.48 -15.25 -18.01
C PRO A 243 -14.91 -14.16 -18.95
N ASP A 244 -15.72 -13.70 -19.91
CA ASP A 244 -15.44 -12.52 -20.75
C ASP A 244 -14.96 -11.30 -19.92
N GLU A 245 -15.35 -11.23 -18.64
CA GLU A 245 -15.13 -10.10 -17.73
C GLU A 245 -13.65 -9.74 -17.47
N LEU A 246 -12.73 -10.71 -17.41
CA LEU A 246 -11.31 -10.43 -17.12
C LEU A 246 -10.41 -10.41 -18.36
N THR A 247 -11.01 -10.48 -19.56
CA THR A 247 -10.24 -10.70 -20.80
C THR A 247 -9.20 -9.61 -21.05
N TYR A 248 -9.53 -8.34 -20.76
CA TYR A 248 -8.56 -7.24 -20.86
C TYR A 248 -7.47 -7.32 -19.79
N GLU A 249 -7.80 -7.61 -18.53
CA GLU A 249 -6.80 -7.77 -17.46
C GLU A 249 -5.81 -8.89 -17.78
N LEU A 250 -6.32 -10.01 -18.32
CA LEU A 250 -5.51 -11.11 -18.78
C LEU A 250 -4.60 -10.71 -19.94
N ALA A 251 -5.13 -10.04 -20.96
CA ALA A 251 -4.34 -9.54 -22.08
C ALA A 251 -3.23 -8.57 -21.62
N ALA A 252 -3.51 -7.71 -20.64
CA ALA A 252 -2.53 -6.80 -20.05
C ALA A 252 -1.42 -7.54 -19.31
N ALA A 253 -1.78 -8.44 -18.38
CA ALA A 253 -0.81 -9.20 -17.58
C ALA A 253 0.11 -10.06 -18.46
N LEU A 254 -0.46 -10.77 -19.44
CA LEU A 254 0.31 -11.58 -20.39
C LEU A 254 1.22 -10.73 -21.28
N SER A 255 0.76 -9.55 -21.71
CA SER A 255 1.58 -8.63 -22.51
C SER A 255 2.75 -8.07 -21.69
N LYS A 256 2.52 -7.69 -20.43
CA LYS A 256 3.57 -7.25 -19.50
C LYS A 256 4.59 -8.37 -19.26
N TYR A 257 4.12 -9.59 -18.98
CA TYR A 257 5.00 -10.75 -18.81
C TYR A 257 5.86 -11.01 -20.05
N SER A 258 5.26 -11.05 -21.24
CA SER A 258 5.99 -11.26 -22.48
C SER A 258 7.08 -10.21 -22.69
N HIS A 259 6.77 -8.93 -22.44
CA HIS A 259 7.75 -7.84 -22.55
C HIS A 259 8.96 -8.02 -21.61
N SER A 260 8.71 -8.43 -20.37
CA SER A 260 9.74 -8.61 -19.34
C SER A 260 10.56 -9.90 -19.54
N TYR A 261 9.94 -10.96 -20.06
CA TYR A 261 10.54 -12.28 -20.19
C TYR A 261 11.21 -12.57 -21.55
N GLN A 262 10.91 -11.78 -22.60
CA GLN A 262 11.43 -12.01 -23.96
C GLN A 262 12.97 -12.13 -24.07
N LYS A 263 13.70 -11.54 -23.13
CA LYS A 263 15.18 -11.59 -23.10
C LYS A 263 15.73 -12.94 -22.63
N TYR A 264 14.91 -13.75 -21.96
CA TYR A 264 15.27 -15.08 -21.44
C TYR A 264 14.76 -16.19 -22.34
N ASP A 265 13.48 -16.16 -22.72
CA ASP A 265 12.90 -17.07 -23.70
C ASP A 265 12.03 -16.31 -24.70
N SER A 266 12.66 -15.93 -25.82
CA SER A 266 11.99 -15.20 -26.88
C SER A 266 10.88 -16.02 -27.55
N LYS A 267 10.98 -17.35 -27.59
CA LYS A 267 9.97 -18.20 -28.22
C LYS A 267 8.73 -18.25 -27.34
N TYR A 268 8.90 -18.57 -26.06
CA TYR A 268 7.80 -18.61 -25.11
C TYR A 268 7.12 -17.24 -24.97
N ALA A 269 7.90 -16.16 -24.86
CA ALA A 269 7.35 -14.81 -24.83
C ALA A 269 6.54 -14.47 -26.09
N THR A 270 6.95 -14.98 -27.27
CA THR A 270 6.20 -14.80 -28.52
C THR A 270 4.86 -15.54 -28.50
N ASP A 271 4.83 -16.76 -27.97
CA ASP A 271 3.58 -17.53 -27.84
C ASP A 271 2.61 -16.80 -26.89
N ILE A 272 3.11 -16.26 -25.76
CA ILE A 272 2.30 -15.52 -24.79
C ILE A 272 1.75 -14.20 -25.36
N ILE A 273 2.54 -13.41 -26.10
CA ILE A 273 2.04 -12.16 -26.69
C ILE A 273 1.01 -12.42 -27.80
N GLN A 274 1.15 -13.53 -28.55
CA GLN A 274 0.14 -13.93 -29.52
C GLN A 274 -1.18 -14.29 -28.85
N LEU A 275 -1.12 -15.03 -27.72
CA LEU A 275 -2.28 -15.32 -26.89
C LEU A 275 -2.94 -14.02 -26.39
N ALA A 276 -2.16 -13.10 -25.82
CA ALA A 276 -2.65 -11.80 -25.35
C ALA A 276 -3.33 -10.99 -26.46
N ALA A 277 -2.75 -10.96 -27.65
CA ALA A 277 -3.34 -10.28 -28.81
C ALA A 277 -4.64 -10.96 -29.29
N GLY A 278 -4.76 -12.28 -29.17
CA GLY A 278 -5.98 -13.04 -29.43
C GLY A 278 -7.10 -12.70 -28.45
N LEU A 279 -6.78 -12.66 -27.15
CA LEU A 279 -7.71 -12.26 -26.09
C LEU A 279 -8.25 -10.84 -26.29
N TRP A 280 -7.36 -9.89 -26.63
CA TRP A 280 -7.77 -8.54 -27.01
C TRP A 280 -8.78 -8.54 -28.16
N GLN A 281 -8.53 -9.30 -29.22
CA GLN A 281 -9.44 -9.36 -30.37
C GLN A 281 -10.79 -9.97 -30.01
N GLN A 282 -10.81 -10.97 -29.13
CA GLN A 282 -12.05 -11.54 -28.59
C GLN A 282 -12.83 -10.48 -27.82
N ALA A 283 -12.17 -9.77 -26.91
CA ALA A 283 -12.80 -8.71 -26.11
C ALA A 283 -13.34 -7.56 -26.95
N GLU A 284 -12.61 -7.11 -27.97
CA GLU A 284 -13.09 -6.05 -28.89
C GLU A 284 -14.30 -6.51 -29.71
N LYS A 285 -14.36 -7.78 -30.14
CA LYS A 285 -15.52 -8.35 -30.84
C LYS A 285 -16.74 -8.44 -29.93
N ALA A 286 -16.56 -8.86 -28.68
CA ALA A 286 -17.63 -8.89 -27.69
C ALA A 286 -18.19 -7.47 -27.47
N ARG A 287 -17.29 -6.48 -27.31
CA ARG A 287 -17.64 -5.06 -27.11
C ARG A 287 -18.45 -4.47 -28.25
N ALA A 288 -18.14 -4.83 -29.50
CA ALA A 288 -18.90 -4.36 -30.66
C ALA A 288 -20.33 -4.94 -30.73
N GLY A 289 -20.65 -6.00 -29.97
CA GLY A 289 -21.90 -6.74 -30.04
C GLY A 289 -22.91 -6.50 -28.91
N ARG A 290 -22.55 -5.77 -27.83
CA ARG A 290 -23.41 -5.51 -26.66
C ARG A 290 -23.10 -4.15 -26.04
N ASP A 291 -24.15 -3.40 -25.66
CA ASP A 291 -24.01 -2.24 -24.78
C ASP A 291 -23.64 -2.71 -23.36
N GLY A 292 -22.56 -2.18 -22.79
CA GLY A 292 -22.22 -2.31 -21.36
C GLY A 292 -21.50 -3.60 -20.97
N ILE A 293 -20.27 -3.81 -21.46
CA ILE A 293 -19.42 -4.92 -21.00
C ILE A 293 -18.83 -4.62 -19.62
N THR A 294 -18.93 -5.60 -18.71
CA THR A 294 -18.14 -5.67 -17.48
C THR A 294 -16.67 -5.97 -17.83
N GLY A 295 -15.72 -5.17 -17.33
CA GLY A 295 -14.28 -5.35 -17.61
C GLY A 295 -13.63 -4.29 -18.53
N GLU A 296 -14.40 -3.34 -19.06
CA GLU A 296 -13.84 -2.25 -19.91
C GLU A 296 -12.81 -1.37 -19.20
N GLN A 297 -12.82 -1.34 -17.87
CA GLN A 297 -11.89 -0.55 -17.06
C GLN A 297 -10.41 -0.90 -17.36
N ALA A 298 -10.12 -2.16 -17.68
CA ALA A 298 -8.76 -2.62 -18.00
C ALA A 298 -8.39 -2.48 -19.49
N ARG A 299 -9.30 -2.01 -20.35
CA ARG A 299 -9.09 -1.92 -21.80
C ARG A 299 -7.89 -1.03 -22.15
N LEU A 300 -7.76 0.14 -21.54
CA LEU A 300 -6.64 1.05 -21.83
C LEU A 300 -5.31 0.49 -21.31
N MET A 301 -5.31 -0.20 -20.16
CA MET A 301 -4.12 -0.88 -19.65
C MET A 301 -3.66 -1.98 -20.62
N ALA A 302 -4.58 -2.81 -21.09
CA ALA A 302 -4.27 -3.85 -22.08
C ALA A 302 -3.75 -3.27 -23.40
N ALA A 303 -4.34 -2.18 -23.88
CA ALA A 303 -3.84 -1.47 -25.06
C ALA A 303 -2.43 -0.92 -24.85
N ALA A 304 -2.15 -0.32 -23.68
CA ALA A 304 -0.83 0.21 -23.34
C ALA A 304 0.24 -0.88 -23.30
N GLU A 305 -0.05 -2.01 -22.66
CA GLU A 305 0.88 -3.14 -22.56
C GLU A 305 1.11 -3.81 -23.92
N LEU A 306 0.03 -4.04 -24.70
CA LEU A 306 0.14 -4.57 -26.07
C LEU A 306 0.90 -3.62 -27.00
N TYR A 307 0.67 -2.30 -26.86
CA TYR A 307 1.41 -1.31 -27.64
C TYR A 307 2.89 -1.35 -27.31
N ARG A 308 3.24 -1.36 -26.01
CA ARG A 308 4.62 -1.44 -25.54
C ARG A 308 5.32 -2.69 -26.06
N ALA A 309 4.68 -3.85 -25.97
CA ALA A 309 5.24 -5.11 -26.40
C ALA A 309 5.35 -5.26 -27.93
N THR A 310 4.38 -4.77 -28.70
CA THR A 310 4.27 -5.07 -30.14
C THR A 310 4.58 -3.90 -31.08
N GLY A 311 4.49 -2.65 -30.60
CA GLY A 311 4.59 -1.44 -31.43
C GLY A 311 3.46 -1.24 -32.45
N GLN A 312 2.42 -2.07 -32.42
CA GLN A 312 1.32 -1.99 -33.40
C GLN A 312 0.45 -0.77 -33.17
N GLN A 313 0.33 0.07 -34.20
CA GLN A 313 -0.35 1.37 -34.13
C GLN A 313 -1.85 1.28 -33.81
N LYS A 314 -2.49 0.13 -34.05
CA LYS A 314 -3.90 -0.09 -33.68
C LYS A 314 -4.15 0.07 -32.17
N TYR A 315 -3.15 -0.25 -31.33
CA TYR A 315 -3.25 -0.09 -29.89
C TYR A 315 -2.99 1.36 -29.47
N ALA A 316 -2.00 2.02 -30.06
CA ALA A 316 -1.76 3.45 -29.87
C ALA A 316 -3.00 4.28 -30.24
N ALA A 317 -3.66 3.96 -31.36
CA ALA A 317 -4.88 4.63 -31.78
C ALA A 317 -6.02 4.53 -30.75
N VAL A 318 -6.08 3.46 -29.97
CA VAL A 318 -7.07 3.30 -28.88
C VAL A 318 -6.71 4.19 -27.68
N LEU A 319 -5.42 4.27 -27.33
CA LEU A 319 -4.92 5.10 -26.23
C LEU A 319 -5.07 6.60 -26.54
N GLU A 320 -4.75 6.98 -27.77
CA GLU A 320 -4.74 8.37 -28.27
C GLU A 320 -6.11 8.84 -28.76
N ALA A 321 -7.14 7.99 -28.71
CA ALA A 321 -8.48 8.34 -29.15
C ALA A 321 -9.03 9.53 -28.34
N SER A 322 -9.67 10.46 -29.06
CA SER A 322 -10.34 11.63 -28.46
C SER A 322 -11.57 11.26 -27.64
N GLU A 323 -12.13 10.08 -27.87
CA GLU A 323 -13.27 9.53 -27.13
C GLU A 323 -12.90 8.13 -26.61
N GLY A 324 -13.09 7.90 -25.30
CA GLY A 324 -12.80 6.64 -24.62
C GLY A 324 -11.31 6.29 -24.48
N GLY A 325 -10.40 7.15 -24.94
CA GLY A 325 -8.95 7.02 -24.80
C GLY A 325 -8.39 7.70 -23.56
N LEU A 326 -7.08 7.59 -23.38
CA LEU A 326 -6.34 8.30 -22.32
C LEU A 326 -6.38 9.82 -22.54
N MET A 327 -6.50 10.29 -23.78
CA MET A 327 -6.59 11.72 -24.08
C MET A 327 -7.81 12.37 -23.44
N GLN A 328 -9.00 11.79 -23.61
CA GLN A 328 -10.23 12.29 -23.01
C GLN A 328 -10.13 12.24 -21.48
N LYS A 329 -9.75 11.07 -20.94
CA LYS A 329 -9.65 10.88 -19.49
C LYS A 329 -8.68 11.87 -18.84
N ALA A 330 -7.60 12.23 -19.52
CA ALA A 330 -6.62 13.18 -19.00
C ALA A 330 -7.12 14.64 -19.05
N GLN A 331 -8.06 14.95 -19.94
CA GLN A 331 -8.72 16.25 -19.99
C GLN A 331 -9.81 16.38 -18.93
N GLU A 332 -10.50 15.28 -18.64
CA GLU A 332 -11.58 15.22 -17.65
C GLU A 332 -11.07 14.92 -16.23
N GLU A 333 -9.78 14.60 -16.08
CA GLU A 333 -9.15 14.13 -14.83
C GLU A 333 -9.89 12.92 -14.20
N ALA A 334 -10.55 12.11 -15.04
CA ALA A 334 -11.39 10.98 -14.63
C ALA A 334 -10.66 9.64 -14.76
N PHE A 335 -9.64 9.45 -13.92
CA PHE A 335 -8.79 8.25 -13.93
C PHE A 335 -9.24 7.21 -12.90
N GLY A 336 -9.44 5.97 -13.37
CA GLY A 336 -9.47 4.79 -12.52
C GLY A 336 -8.08 4.16 -12.35
N ARG A 337 -7.97 3.17 -11.46
CA ARG A 337 -6.70 2.48 -11.16
C ARG A 337 -5.97 1.95 -12.40
N TYR A 338 -6.71 1.30 -13.31
CA TYR A 338 -6.15 0.78 -14.55
C TYR A 338 -5.72 1.87 -15.54
N ASP A 339 -6.34 3.05 -15.49
CA ASP A 339 -5.94 4.18 -16.34
C ASP A 339 -4.57 4.73 -15.89
N TYR A 340 -4.30 4.77 -14.58
CA TYR A 340 -2.98 5.14 -14.06
C TYR A 340 -1.89 4.15 -14.51
N LEU A 341 -2.15 2.85 -14.42
CA LEU A 341 -1.22 1.83 -14.93
C LEU A 341 -1.00 1.95 -16.44
N ALA A 342 -2.07 2.19 -17.21
CA ALA A 342 -1.98 2.44 -18.64
C ALA A 342 -1.13 3.67 -18.95
N ALA A 343 -1.31 4.77 -18.21
CA ALA A 343 -0.56 6.00 -18.37
C ALA A 343 0.92 5.81 -18.03
N VAL A 344 1.25 5.18 -16.90
CA VAL A 344 2.63 4.85 -16.52
C VAL A 344 3.30 4.01 -17.61
N THR A 345 2.63 2.95 -18.09
CA THR A 345 3.15 2.09 -19.16
C THR A 345 3.37 2.85 -20.47
N TYR A 346 2.43 3.73 -20.85
CA TYR A 346 2.54 4.52 -22.07
C TYR A 346 3.63 5.60 -21.98
N ILE A 347 3.80 6.24 -20.82
CA ILE A 347 4.88 7.21 -20.58
C ILE A 347 6.25 6.51 -20.63
N ALA A 348 6.36 5.33 -20.03
CA ALA A 348 7.63 4.60 -19.90
C ALA A 348 8.04 3.80 -21.16
N THR A 349 7.17 3.73 -22.18
CA THR A 349 7.43 2.92 -23.37
C THR A 349 8.59 3.46 -24.22
N LYS A 350 9.31 2.55 -24.90
CA LYS A 350 10.33 2.89 -25.91
C LYS A 350 9.72 3.16 -27.29
N GLN A 351 8.43 2.87 -27.47
CA GLN A 351 7.72 3.11 -28.73
C GLN A 351 7.51 4.61 -28.95
N ARG A 352 7.14 4.99 -30.17
CA ARG A 352 6.76 6.39 -30.46
C ARG A 352 5.50 6.75 -29.69
N VAL A 353 5.46 7.92 -29.09
CA VAL A 353 4.30 8.40 -28.31
C VAL A 353 3.86 9.78 -28.80
N ASP A 354 2.60 10.11 -28.54
CA ASP A 354 2.09 11.47 -28.61
C ASP A 354 2.62 12.28 -27.42
N VAL A 355 3.45 13.28 -27.74
CA VAL A 355 4.13 14.12 -26.74
C VAL A 355 3.14 15.00 -25.97
N GLU A 356 2.06 15.47 -26.60
CA GLU A 356 1.03 16.25 -25.91
C GLU A 356 0.31 15.38 -24.89
N LEU A 357 -0.07 14.16 -25.30
CA LEU A 357 -0.68 13.19 -24.39
C LEU A 357 0.23 12.88 -23.21
N CYS A 358 1.51 12.53 -23.45
CA CYS A 358 2.46 12.26 -22.36
C CYS A 358 2.59 13.41 -21.37
N ASN A 359 2.66 14.66 -21.84
CA ASN A 359 2.73 15.83 -20.97
C ASN A 359 1.50 15.98 -20.07
N ARG A 360 0.31 15.62 -20.57
CA ARG A 360 -0.93 15.60 -19.77
C ARG A 360 -0.92 14.44 -18.76
N LEU A 361 -0.55 13.24 -19.22
CA LEU A 361 -0.50 12.05 -18.37
C LEU A 361 0.48 12.20 -17.20
N ILE A 362 1.65 12.79 -17.43
CA ILE A 362 2.61 13.08 -16.35
C ILE A 362 1.96 13.97 -15.29
N ARG A 363 1.24 15.04 -15.68
CA ARG A 363 0.55 15.91 -14.72
C ARG A 363 -0.51 15.17 -13.93
N VAL A 364 -1.32 14.34 -14.58
CA VAL A 364 -2.36 13.54 -13.90
C VAL A 364 -1.74 12.60 -12.87
N VAL A 365 -0.67 11.89 -13.24
CA VAL A 365 0.03 10.97 -12.32
C VAL A 365 0.67 11.73 -11.14
N MET A 366 1.29 12.88 -11.41
CA MET A 366 1.90 13.73 -10.37
C MET A 366 0.86 14.32 -9.42
N ASN A 367 -0.23 14.87 -9.94
CA ASN A 367 -1.33 15.39 -9.13
C ASN A 367 -1.89 14.29 -8.21
N ARG A 368 -2.03 13.05 -8.72
CA ARG A 368 -2.47 11.93 -7.90
C ARG A 368 -1.48 11.61 -6.77
N ALA A 369 -0.18 11.65 -7.04
CA ALA A 369 0.83 11.45 -6.00
C ALA A 369 0.79 12.55 -4.93
N GLU A 370 0.56 13.81 -5.33
CA GLU A 370 0.37 14.93 -4.41
C GLU A 370 -0.90 14.79 -3.57
N GLU A 371 -2.02 14.35 -4.17
CA GLU A 371 -3.25 14.03 -3.44
C GLU A 371 -3.04 12.93 -2.41
N ILE A 372 -2.33 11.85 -2.79
CA ILE A 372 -1.96 10.77 -1.89
C ILE A 372 -1.13 11.36 -0.74
N ALA A 373 -0.05 12.09 -1.04
CA ALA A 373 0.81 12.66 -0.01
C ALA A 373 0.06 13.61 0.94
N ALA A 374 -0.83 14.45 0.41
CA ALA A 374 -1.63 15.39 1.20
C ALA A 374 -2.72 14.69 2.04
N GLY A 375 -3.30 13.60 1.52
CA GLY A 375 -4.33 12.80 2.18
C GLY A 375 -3.83 11.93 3.32
N ILE A 376 -2.52 11.97 3.60
CA ILE A 376 -1.84 11.19 4.63
C ILE A 376 -1.35 12.12 5.77
N PRO A 377 -2.23 12.77 6.55
CA PRO A 377 -1.80 13.48 7.75
C PRO A 377 -1.13 12.50 8.74
N ARG A 378 -0.14 12.99 9.51
CA ARG A 378 0.75 12.26 10.45
C ARG A 378 0.41 10.77 10.60
N LEU A 379 0.99 9.99 9.69
CA LEU A 379 0.79 8.57 9.43
C LEU A 379 0.48 7.65 10.62
N ALA A 380 1.19 7.84 11.73
CA ALA A 380 1.03 7.01 12.92
C ALA A 380 -0.36 7.12 13.58
N TYR A 381 -1.10 8.21 13.34
CA TYR A 381 -2.35 8.53 14.03
C TYR A 381 -3.62 8.20 13.22
N ARG A 382 -3.49 7.46 12.12
CA ARG A 382 -4.63 7.02 11.30
C ARG A 382 -5.49 6.00 12.05
N GLU A 383 -6.80 5.98 11.74
CA GLU A 383 -7.70 4.94 12.22
C GLU A 383 -7.20 3.55 11.82
N VAL A 384 -7.15 2.65 12.79
CA VAL A 384 -6.64 1.28 12.62
C VAL A 384 -7.73 0.30 12.20
N ASN A 385 -8.99 0.57 12.57
CA ASN A 385 -10.14 -0.27 12.23
C ASN A 385 -10.60 -0.02 10.79
N GLN A 386 -9.78 -0.41 9.82
CA GLN A 386 -10.06 -0.20 8.41
C GLN A 386 -10.80 -1.41 7.83
N GLY A 387 -11.87 -1.14 7.07
CA GLY A 387 -12.48 -2.17 6.24
C GLY A 387 -11.55 -2.57 5.09
N LYS A 388 -11.75 -3.77 4.51
CA LYS A 388 -10.92 -4.28 3.41
C LYS A 388 -10.77 -3.30 2.24
N ALA A 389 -11.80 -2.52 1.92
CA ALA A 389 -11.75 -1.51 0.86
C ALA A 389 -10.76 -0.37 1.16
N ALA A 390 -10.65 0.06 2.41
CA ALA A 390 -9.71 1.10 2.81
C ALA A 390 -8.26 0.61 2.82
N ILE A 391 -8.03 -0.64 3.24
CA ILE A 391 -6.71 -1.30 3.13
C ILE A 391 -6.33 -1.41 1.66
N ASP A 392 -7.27 -1.83 0.80
CA ASP A 392 -7.06 -1.97 -0.63
C ASP A 392 -6.68 -0.64 -1.31
N GLU A 393 -7.35 0.46 -0.95
CA GLU A 393 -6.98 1.81 -1.40
C GLU A 393 -5.60 2.23 -0.90
N LEU A 394 -5.30 2.03 0.39
CA LEU A 394 -3.99 2.34 0.97
C LEU A 394 -2.86 1.58 0.25
N MET A 395 -3.01 0.28 0.04
CA MET A 395 -1.98 -0.52 -0.63
C MET A 395 -1.77 -0.07 -2.07
N TRP A 396 -2.85 0.27 -2.78
CA TRP A 396 -2.76 0.76 -4.15
C TRP A 396 -2.09 2.14 -4.22
N ASP A 397 -2.48 3.06 -3.33
CA ASP A 397 -1.89 4.40 -3.26
C ASP A 397 -0.39 4.35 -2.96
N MET A 398 0.05 3.48 -2.06
CA MET A 398 1.47 3.33 -1.74
C MET A 398 2.28 2.71 -2.88
N ALA A 399 1.71 1.74 -3.60
CA ALA A 399 2.35 1.20 -4.78
C ALA A 399 2.45 2.26 -5.89
N LEU A 400 1.42 3.06 -6.12
CA LEU A 400 1.48 4.17 -7.08
C LEU A 400 2.50 5.24 -6.65
N LEU A 401 2.52 5.62 -5.37
CA LEU A 401 3.47 6.61 -4.86
C LEU A 401 4.92 6.12 -5.05
N SER A 402 5.18 4.83 -4.82
CA SER A 402 6.49 4.19 -5.08
C SER A 402 6.88 4.21 -6.56
N VAL A 403 5.90 4.10 -7.47
CA VAL A 403 6.13 4.24 -8.92
C VAL A 403 6.47 5.68 -9.29
N VAL A 404 5.78 6.66 -8.70
CA VAL A 404 6.02 8.08 -8.98
C VAL A 404 7.35 8.52 -8.40
N ASP A 405 7.69 8.07 -7.19
CA ASP A 405 8.96 8.39 -6.57
C ASP A 405 10.15 7.92 -7.41
N TYR A 406 10.08 6.73 -8.00
CA TYR A 406 11.08 6.26 -8.97
C TYR A 406 11.32 7.25 -10.12
N VAL A 407 10.27 7.94 -10.59
CA VAL A 407 10.34 8.83 -11.75
C VAL A 407 10.94 10.20 -11.39
N ILE A 408 10.60 10.76 -10.24
CA ILE A 408 10.98 12.14 -9.86
C ILE A 408 11.98 12.25 -8.72
N THR A 409 12.18 11.18 -7.96
CA THR A 409 12.95 11.09 -6.71
C THR A 409 12.63 12.23 -5.74
N ASN A 410 11.62 12.04 -4.90
CA ASN A 410 11.17 13.02 -3.92
C ASN A 410 11.36 12.48 -2.50
N TYR A 411 12.25 13.11 -1.73
CA TYR A 411 12.52 12.75 -0.34
C TYR A 411 11.26 12.71 0.55
N GLU A 412 10.26 13.57 0.27
CA GLU A 412 8.99 13.56 1.02
C GLU A 412 8.18 12.28 0.74
N TYR A 413 8.17 11.80 -0.50
CA TYR A 413 7.46 10.58 -0.87
C TYR A 413 8.13 9.35 -0.28
N GLY A 414 9.47 9.26 -0.37
CA GLY A 414 10.23 8.20 0.29
C GLY A 414 9.96 8.13 1.81
N HIS A 415 9.93 9.29 2.49
CA HIS A 415 9.61 9.33 3.93
C HIS A 415 8.16 8.90 4.21
N ILE A 416 7.19 9.27 3.36
CA ILE A 416 5.80 8.80 3.48
C ILE A 416 5.72 7.28 3.30
N ILE A 417 6.41 6.72 2.30
CA ILE A 417 6.44 5.28 2.03
C ILE A 417 7.05 4.53 3.22
N GLU A 418 8.18 4.98 3.75
CA GLU A 418 8.84 4.39 4.92
C GLU A 418 7.95 4.46 6.17
N SER A 419 7.32 5.61 6.40
CA SER A 419 6.47 5.80 7.57
C SER A 419 5.19 4.96 7.49
N GLN A 420 4.65 4.74 6.28
CA GLN A 420 3.55 3.79 6.03
C GLN A 420 3.99 2.34 6.24
N TYR A 421 5.18 1.97 5.78
CA TYR A 421 5.73 0.66 6.05
C TYR A 421 5.76 0.36 7.56
N TYR A 422 6.23 1.29 8.39
CA TYR A 422 6.19 1.10 9.85
C TYR A 422 4.77 1.08 10.43
N PHE A 423 3.85 1.88 9.90
CA PHE A 423 2.42 1.84 10.29
C PHE A 423 1.82 0.44 10.06
N LEU A 424 2.13 -0.20 8.92
CA LEU A 424 1.69 -1.55 8.58
C LEU A 424 2.25 -2.62 9.53
N TRP A 425 3.39 -2.34 10.17
CA TRP A 425 4.04 -3.20 11.16
C TRP A 425 3.68 -2.86 12.61
N GLY A 426 2.56 -2.17 12.86
CA GLY A 426 2.09 -1.92 14.22
C GLY A 426 2.57 -0.61 14.84
N ARG A 427 3.23 0.28 14.09
CA ARG A 427 3.49 1.65 14.55
C ARG A 427 2.22 2.51 14.40
N ASN A 428 1.18 2.13 15.14
CA ASN A 428 -0.15 2.75 15.13
C ASN A 428 -0.85 2.62 16.50
N ALA A 429 -1.96 3.35 16.66
CA ALA A 429 -2.67 3.49 17.93
C ALA A 429 -3.13 2.18 18.62
N LYS A 430 -3.23 1.08 17.88
CA LYS A 430 -3.61 -0.23 18.42
C LYS A 430 -2.49 -1.27 18.38
N SER A 431 -1.29 -0.88 17.97
CA SER A 431 -0.20 -1.82 17.70
C SER A 431 -0.62 -2.97 16.77
N TYR A 432 -1.44 -2.64 15.76
CA TYR A 432 -2.02 -3.64 14.85
C TYR A 432 -1.06 -3.93 13.70
N CYS A 433 -0.67 -5.19 13.53
CA CYS A 433 0.18 -5.62 12.43
C CYS A 433 -0.65 -6.00 11.20
N PHE A 434 -0.83 -5.04 10.28
CA PHE A 434 -1.54 -5.25 9.01
C PHE A 434 -0.84 -6.29 8.13
N TRP A 435 0.48 -6.41 8.21
CA TRP A 435 1.22 -7.44 7.47
C TRP A 435 0.73 -8.85 7.78
N GLU A 436 0.70 -9.21 9.07
CA GLU A 436 0.33 -10.55 9.51
C GLU A 436 -1.16 -10.83 9.37
N GLN A 437 -2.00 -9.82 9.62
CA GLN A 437 -3.45 -10.02 9.70
C GLN A 437 -4.17 -9.87 8.36
N ASP A 438 -3.65 -9.06 7.43
CA ASP A 438 -4.36 -8.70 6.20
C ASP A 438 -3.50 -8.86 4.94
N ILE A 439 -2.39 -8.11 4.85
CA ILE A 439 -1.62 -7.95 3.62
C ILE A 439 -1.08 -9.29 3.15
N SER A 440 -0.47 -10.08 4.04
CA SER A 440 0.07 -11.40 3.70
C SER A 440 -1.02 -12.42 3.30
N GLN A 441 -2.30 -12.14 3.50
CA GLN A 441 -3.39 -13.03 3.11
C GLN A 441 -3.95 -12.70 1.72
N ASN A 442 -3.70 -11.50 1.20
CA ASN A 442 -4.16 -11.06 -0.10
C ASN A 442 -2.99 -10.93 -1.11
N PRO A 443 -3.01 -11.66 -2.24
CA PRO A 443 -1.92 -11.63 -3.23
C PRO A 443 -1.68 -10.25 -3.86
N ALA A 444 -2.74 -9.50 -4.15
CA ALA A 444 -2.64 -8.16 -4.73
C ALA A 444 -2.00 -7.18 -3.74
N TRP A 445 -2.42 -7.21 -2.47
CA TRP A 445 -1.84 -6.36 -1.42
C TRP A 445 -0.39 -6.73 -1.13
N THR A 446 -0.07 -8.03 -1.10
CA THR A 446 1.32 -8.49 -0.94
C THR A 446 2.20 -7.98 -2.10
N ALA A 447 1.67 -7.92 -3.32
CA ALA A 447 2.40 -7.41 -4.48
C ALA A 447 2.62 -5.88 -4.43
N CYS A 448 1.61 -5.12 -4.00
CA CYS A 448 1.74 -3.69 -3.72
C CYS A 448 2.78 -3.43 -2.61
N TYR A 449 2.76 -4.22 -1.55
CA TYR A 449 3.74 -4.14 -0.47
C TYR A 449 5.17 -4.44 -0.97
N LEU A 450 5.34 -5.42 -1.86
CA LEU A 450 6.63 -5.71 -2.48
C LEU A 450 7.16 -4.52 -3.30
N MET A 451 6.29 -3.78 -3.99
CA MET A 451 6.67 -2.54 -4.69
C MET A 451 7.23 -1.50 -3.70
N MET A 452 6.56 -1.27 -2.58
CA MET A 452 7.05 -0.36 -1.52
C MET A 452 8.41 -0.79 -0.99
N LEU A 453 8.57 -2.09 -0.70
CA LEU A 453 9.86 -2.62 -0.23
C LEU A 453 10.97 -2.47 -1.28
N SER A 454 10.63 -2.58 -2.56
CA SER A 454 11.60 -2.44 -3.65
C SER A 454 12.13 -1.00 -3.74
N GLU A 455 11.25 -0.02 -3.63
CA GLU A 455 11.60 1.41 -3.58
C GLU A 455 12.54 1.68 -2.40
N MET A 456 12.14 1.33 -1.17
CA MET A 456 12.95 1.59 0.02
C MET A 456 14.33 0.90 -0.04
N ARG A 457 14.41 -0.30 -0.62
CA ARG A 457 15.70 -1.01 -0.79
C ARG A 457 16.66 -0.33 -1.78
N THR A 458 16.18 0.58 -2.62
CA THR A 458 17.05 1.34 -3.53
C THR A 458 17.59 2.63 -2.93
N HIS A 459 16.99 3.11 -1.84
CA HIS A 459 17.39 4.32 -1.11
C HIS A 459 18.17 4.03 0.19
N GLY A 460 18.17 2.77 0.65
CA GLY A 460 18.82 2.31 1.89
C GLY A 460 20.29 1.89 1.78
#